data_AF-A0A259GZ28-F1
#
_entry.id   AF-A0A259GZ28-F1
#
_cell.length_a   1.000
_cell.length_b   1.000
_cell.length_c   1.000
_cell.angle_alpha   90.00
_cell.angle_beta   90.00
_cell.angle_gamma   90.00
#
_symmetry.space_group_name_H-M   'P 1'
#
loop_
_entity.id
_entity.type
_entity.pdbx_description
1 polymer ?
#
loop_
_entity_poly.entity_id
_entity_poly.type
_entity_poly.pdbx_seq_one_letter_code
_entity_poly.pdbx_strand_id
1 'polypeptide(L)'
;TRIIPIEGAETGASATDSFEAAATEDSLLLGHDTQVDPSPGRYSSSSDDAWEEEALSSSTKPRDFSWLPFALAGLLIAAWTGFFAWAVVLNQREPTSPDQWVWWIAQWSGPALLVMIVLLLAMRTSRREANRFADVALSLSRESSQLEKRLVSINTELSLARDFIAAQGRDLETLGRVAVDRISSSATRLDELVGRNGTQVDRIAEVSSAALDNMEKLRGQLPVIANAAKDVTNNIGNAGRTAHLQLEELVSGFQRLNEFGLASERQVSSVRERVESSIAAFSKASEDLAALAEERFRELARSSAEQAGLMQESEQAALAAWHQRSEAHVTALREALARLAADHEALLAQSSGQLGRFEEA
;
A
#
# COMPACT_ATOMS: atom_id res chain seq x y z
N THR A 1 18.99 -12.71 16.68
CA THR A 1 19.34 -11.40 16.12
C THR A 1 18.53 -11.19 14.84
N ARG A 2 17.19 -11.16 14.84
CA ARG A 2 16.29 -10.00 15.07
C ARG A 2 16.95 -8.62 14.99
N ILE A 3 16.71 -7.91 13.89
CA ILE A 3 16.43 -6.47 13.88
C ILE A 3 15.30 -6.22 12.86
N ILE A 4 14.19 -5.70 13.38
CA ILE A 4 13.06 -5.06 12.72
C ILE A 4 13.37 -3.55 12.73
N PRO A 5 12.80 -2.75 11.81
CA PRO A 5 12.12 -1.57 12.30
C PRO A 5 10.70 -1.43 11.72
N ILE A 6 9.77 -1.19 12.65
CA ILE A 6 8.36 -0.86 12.51
C ILE A 6 8.17 0.47 13.25
N GLU A 7 7.25 1.29 12.73
CA GLU A 7 6.59 2.49 13.32
C GLU A 7 7.49 3.69 13.70
N GLY A 8 7.03 4.93 13.59
CA GLY A 8 5.68 5.48 13.47
C GLY A 8 5.61 6.80 14.27
N ALA A 9 4.43 7.44 14.24
CA ALA A 9 4.02 8.68 14.91
C ALA A 9 4.37 9.99 14.17
N GLU A 10 3.44 10.60 13.43
CA GLU A 10 2.22 11.30 13.88
C GLU A 10 2.48 12.57 14.68
N THR A 11 2.21 13.71 14.03
CA THR A 11 1.44 14.87 14.55
C THR A 11 0.86 15.54 13.30
N GLY A 12 -0.44 15.81 13.13
CA GLY A 12 -1.48 16.03 14.12
C GLY A 12 -1.68 17.52 14.33
N ALA A 13 -2.25 18.22 13.34
CA ALA A 13 -2.85 19.54 13.54
C ALA A 13 -3.99 19.75 12.54
N SER A 14 -5.18 19.42 13.02
CA SER A 14 -6.48 19.86 12.53
C SER A 14 -6.66 21.35 12.82
N ALA A 15 -7.16 22.10 11.84
CA ALA A 15 -7.97 23.29 12.06
C ALA A 15 -8.88 23.50 10.86
N THR A 16 -10.04 22.85 10.92
CA THR A 16 -11.30 23.32 10.37
C THR A 16 -11.71 24.63 11.06
N ASP A 17 -12.04 25.69 10.32
CA ASP A 17 -13.30 26.39 10.54
C ASP A 17 -13.75 27.25 9.35
N SER A 18 -15.06 27.15 9.14
CA SER A 18 -16.04 28.06 8.51
C SER A 18 -15.64 28.97 7.34
N PHE A 19 -16.20 28.76 6.15
CA PHE A 19 -17.54 29.18 5.69
C PHE A 19 -17.69 30.69 5.41
N GLU A 20 -18.08 30.92 4.16
CA GLU A 20 -18.90 32.01 3.62
C GLU A 20 -18.26 33.19 2.84
N ALA A 21 -18.64 33.19 1.55
CA ALA A 21 -19.03 34.33 0.71
C ALA A 21 -17.94 35.15 0.00
N ALA A 22 -17.71 34.79 -1.27
CA ALA A 22 -18.28 35.47 -2.44
C ALA A 22 -17.27 35.79 -3.56
N ALA A 23 -17.74 35.50 -4.79
CA ALA A 23 -17.29 36.01 -6.09
C ALA A 23 -15.94 35.48 -6.61
N THR A 24 -15.95 34.34 -7.31
CA THR A 24 -15.91 34.23 -8.80
C THR A 24 -14.70 34.87 -9.47
N GLU A 25 -13.72 34.04 -9.80
CA GLU A 25 -12.91 34.16 -11.02
C GLU A 25 -12.38 32.75 -11.36
N ASP A 26 -13.05 32.12 -12.32
CA ASP A 26 -12.86 30.75 -12.79
C ASP A 26 -12.01 30.75 -14.08
N SER A 27 -11.27 29.64 -14.25
CA SER A 27 -10.70 29.12 -15.50
C SER A 27 -9.62 29.92 -16.25
N LEU A 28 -8.35 29.67 -15.90
CA LEU A 28 -7.19 29.86 -16.79
C LEU A 28 -6.67 28.49 -17.26
N LEU A 29 -6.55 28.36 -18.59
CA LEU A 29 -6.00 27.23 -19.37
C LEU A 29 -7.01 26.14 -19.81
N LEU A 30 -7.94 26.56 -20.67
CA LEU A 30 -8.52 25.71 -21.71
C LEU A 30 -8.39 26.39 -23.09
N GLY A 31 -8.38 25.55 -24.13
CA GLY A 31 -8.03 25.87 -25.50
C GLY A 31 -8.67 27.13 -26.10
N HIS A 32 -7.86 27.83 -26.89
CA HIS A 32 -8.29 28.95 -27.71
C HIS A 32 -8.94 28.42 -28.99
N ASP A 33 -10.21 28.03 -28.90
CA ASP A 33 -11.11 27.92 -30.05
C ASP A 33 -11.71 29.30 -30.31
N THR A 34 -11.06 30.10 -31.18
CA THR A 34 -11.73 31.26 -31.79
C THR A 34 -12.71 30.77 -32.85
N GLN A 35 -13.96 30.61 -32.43
CA GLN A 35 -15.10 30.65 -33.32
C GLN A 35 -15.20 32.06 -33.91
N VAL A 36 -14.75 32.22 -35.15
CA VAL A 36 -14.98 33.43 -35.94
C VAL A 36 -16.39 33.31 -36.55
N ASP A 37 -17.34 34.09 -36.03
CA ASP A 37 -18.54 34.47 -36.76
C ASP A 37 -18.14 35.50 -37.85
N PRO A 38 -18.34 35.24 -39.16
CA PRO A 38 -18.26 36.29 -40.14
C PRO A 38 -19.60 37.03 -40.21
N SER A 39 -19.96 37.78 -39.16
CA SER A 39 -20.90 38.88 -39.34
C SER A 39 -20.25 39.93 -40.24
N PRO A 40 -20.95 40.39 -41.30
CA PRO A 40 -20.34 41.21 -42.34
C PRO A 40 -20.00 42.60 -41.80
N GLY A 41 -18.71 42.80 -41.53
CA GLY A 41 -18.10 44.07 -41.19
C GLY A 41 -18.31 45.07 -42.33
N ARG A 42 -19.33 45.90 -42.14
CA ARG A 42 -19.65 47.11 -42.88
C ARG A 42 -18.47 48.08 -42.80
N TYR A 43 -17.65 48.13 -43.86
CA TYR A 43 -16.81 49.30 -44.14
C TYR A 43 -17.64 50.30 -44.93
N SER A 44 -17.91 51.43 -44.29
CA SER A 44 -18.47 52.63 -44.90
C SER A 44 -17.38 53.42 -45.63
N SER A 45 -17.71 53.81 -46.86
CA SER A 45 -17.25 54.97 -47.63
C SER A 45 -15.80 55.02 -48.13
N SER A 46 -15.59 54.52 -49.34
CA SER A 46 -15.08 55.37 -50.42
C SER A 46 -16.07 55.31 -51.58
N SER A 47 -17.00 56.25 -51.54
CA SER A 47 -17.73 56.73 -52.70
C SER A 47 -16.70 57.33 -53.67
N ASP A 48 -16.24 56.55 -54.64
CA ASP A 48 -15.52 57.01 -55.83
C ASP A 48 -15.43 55.82 -56.80
N ASP A 49 -16.56 55.52 -57.45
CA ASP A 49 -16.63 55.04 -58.85
C ASP A 49 -18.10 55.02 -59.29
N ALA A 50 -18.81 56.08 -58.90
CA ALA A 50 -19.99 56.55 -59.58
C ALA A 50 -19.53 57.50 -60.69
N TRP A 51 -18.89 56.94 -61.72
CA TRP A 51 -18.95 57.52 -63.05
C TRP A 51 -20.19 56.88 -63.69
N GLU A 52 -21.39 57.43 -63.52
CA GLU A 52 -21.87 58.60 -64.28
C GLU A 52 -21.34 58.63 -65.72
N GLU A 53 -21.53 57.53 -66.45
CA GLU A 53 -21.80 57.58 -67.89
C GLU A 53 -23.32 57.65 -68.15
N GLU A 54 -24.01 58.46 -67.35
CA GLU A 54 -25.30 59.07 -67.69
C GLU A 54 -25.01 60.38 -68.46
N ALA A 55 -24.26 60.29 -69.56
CA ALA A 55 -24.03 61.45 -70.41
C ALA A 55 -23.81 61.01 -71.85
N LEU A 56 -24.82 61.31 -72.68
CA LEU A 56 -24.72 61.41 -74.15
C LEU A 56 -24.86 60.10 -74.94
N SER A 57 -25.92 59.33 -74.68
CA SER A 57 -26.63 58.68 -75.80
C SER A 57 -27.98 59.36 -76.04
N SER A 58 -27.94 60.70 -76.14
CA SER A 58 -28.89 61.40 -77.00
C SER A 58 -28.81 60.74 -78.36
N SER A 59 -29.80 59.90 -78.66
CA SER A 59 -30.08 59.37 -79.99
C SER A 59 -30.41 60.58 -80.85
N THR A 60 -29.35 61.28 -81.27
CA THR A 60 -29.41 62.41 -82.19
C THR A 60 -29.67 61.73 -83.50
N LYS A 61 -30.97 61.50 -83.77
CA LYS A 61 -31.46 61.09 -85.08
C LYS A 61 -30.73 61.98 -86.08
N PRO A 62 -29.79 61.44 -86.88
CA PRO A 62 -29.04 62.27 -87.78
C PRO A 62 -30.07 62.95 -88.65
N ARG A 63 -30.11 64.29 -88.61
CA ARG A 63 -30.88 65.07 -89.56
C ARG A 63 -30.26 64.71 -90.90
N ASP A 64 -30.93 63.86 -91.65
CA ASP A 64 -30.49 63.43 -92.97
C ASP A 64 -30.45 64.67 -93.87
N PHE A 65 -29.31 65.37 -93.86
CA PHE A 65 -28.93 66.41 -94.81
C PHE A 65 -28.63 65.82 -96.19
N SER A 66 -29.20 64.65 -96.50
CA SER A 66 -29.07 63.97 -97.78
C SER A 66 -29.65 64.79 -98.93
N TRP A 67 -30.55 65.74 -98.65
CA TRP A 67 -31.09 66.69 -99.64
C TRP A 67 -30.12 67.82 -100.00
N LEU A 68 -29.16 68.16 -99.13
CA LEU A 68 -28.24 69.29 -99.33
C LEU A 68 -27.38 69.16 -100.60
N PRO A 69 -26.76 68.00 -100.92
CA PRO A 69 -26.05 67.84 -102.18
C PRO A 69 -26.97 67.92 -103.39
N PHE A 70 -28.23 67.47 -103.29
CA PHE A 70 -29.21 67.63 -104.38
C PHE A 70 -29.61 69.09 -104.58
N ALA A 71 -29.86 69.84 -103.50
CA ALA A 71 -30.22 71.26 -103.55
C ALA A 71 -29.08 72.11 -104.11
N LEU A 72 -27.84 71.85 -103.68
CA LEU A 72 -26.66 72.55 -104.17
C LEU A 72 -26.39 72.25 -105.66
N ALA A 73 -26.46 70.98 -106.05
CA ALA A 73 -26.30 70.57 -107.45
C ALA A 73 -27.38 71.21 -108.35
N GLY A 74 -28.65 71.20 -107.90
CA GLY A 74 -29.74 71.84 -108.60
C GLY A 74 -29.55 73.35 -108.77
N LEU A 75 -29.09 74.05 -107.72
CA LEU A 75 -28.79 75.48 -107.78
C LEU A 75 -27.63 75.79 -108.73
N LEU A 76 -26.58 74.97 -108.73
CA LEU A 76 -25.43 75.10 -109.63
C LEU A 76 -25.85 74.92 -111.09
N ILE A 77 -26.68 73.92 -111.38
CA ILE A 77 -27.24 73.68 -112.72
C ILE A 77 -28.16 74.85 -113.12
N ALA A 78 -29.02 75.34 -112.22
CA ALA A 78 -29.91 76.47 -112.50
C ALA A 78 -29.14 77.77 -112.75
N ALA A 79 -28.12 78.07 -111.94
CA ALA A 79 -27.24 79.23 -112.11
C ALA A 79 -26.49 79.17 -113.45
N TRP A 80 -25.95 78.00 -113.81
CA TRP A 80 -25.29 77.79 -115.10
C TRP A 80 -26.25 77.93 -116.27
N THR A 81 -27.45 77.36 -116.16
CA THR A 81 -28.49 77.42 -117.20
C THR A 81 -28.95 78.86 -117.42
N GLY A 82 -29.16 79.62 -116.35
CA GLY A 82 -29.49 81.04 -116.42
C GLY A 82 -28.36 81.88 -117.02
N PHE A 83 -27.12 81.65 -116.59
CA PHE A 83 -25.94 82.34 -117.13
C PHE A 83 -25.76 82.05 -118.63
N PHE A 84 -25.90 80.79 -119.04
CA PHE A 84 -25.77 80.38 -120.44
C PHE A 84 -26.88 81.00 -121.31
N ALA A 85 -28.13 80.98 -120.85
CA ALA A 85 -29.24 81.61 -121.55
C ALA A 85 -29.03 83.12 -121.72
N TRP A 86 -28.58 83.81 -120.66
CA TRP A 86 -28.30 85.24 -120.72
C TRP A 86 -27.12 85.59 -121.65
N ALA A 87 -25.99 84.90 -121.49
CA ALA A 87 -24.75 85.22 -122.21
C ALA A 87 -24.81 84.85 -123.70
N VAL A 88 -25.47 83.74 -124.03
CA VAL A 88 -25.45 83.17 -125.38
C VAL A 88 -26.75 83.43 -126.12
N VAL A 89 -27.91 83.12 -125.52
CA VAL A 89 -29.20 83.17 -126.23
C VAL A 89 -29.75 84.59 -126.29
N LEU A 90 -29.80 85.31 -125.17
CA LEU A 90 -30.41 86.66 -125.10
C LEU A 90 -29.58 87.75 -125.79
N ASN A 91 -28.26 87.56 -125.95
CA ASN A 91 -27.38 88.57 -126.53
C ASN A 91 -27.29 88.51 -128.07
N GLN A 92 -28.01 87.58 -128.70
CA GLN A 92 -28.01 87.41 -130.15
C GLN A 92 -28.94 88.44 -130.82
N ARG A 93 -28.36 89.25 -131.73
CA ARG A 93 -29.09 90.29 -132.49
C ARG A 93 -29.36 89.91 -133.95
N GLU A 94 -28.84 88.77 -134.40
CA GLU A 94 -29.02 88.24 -135.75
C GLU A 94 -29.92 86.99 -135.74
N PRO A 95 -30.65 86.70 -136.83
CA PRO A 95 -31.48 85.50 -136.94
C PRO A 95 -30.64 84.23 -136.77
N THR A 96 -30.96 83.42 -135.77
CA THR A 96 -30.23 82.18 -135.44
C THR A 96 -30.48 81.05 -136.46
N SER A 97 -29.40 80.45 -136.96
CA SER A 97 -29.45 79.21 -137.76
C SER A 97 -29.80 77.98 -136.90
N PRO A 98 -30.59 77.01 -137.40
CA PRO A 98 -30.93 75.78 -136.66
C PRO A 98 -29.74 74.96 -136.15
N ASP A 99 -28.61 74.94 -136.87
CA ASP A 99 -27.41 74.19 -136.48
C ASP A 99 -26.78 74.75 -135.18
N GLN A 100 -26.96 76.04 -134.95
CA GLN A 100 -26.43 76.72 -133.77
C GLN A 100 -27.07 76.22 -132.47
N TRP A 101 -28.33 75.74 -132.53
CA TRP A 101 -29.01 75.15 -131.38
C TRP A 101 -28.38 73.84 -130.92
N VAL A 102 -27.93 72.99 -131.85
CA VAL A 102 -27.27 71.71 -131.52
C VAL A 102 -25.95 71.98 -130.81
N TRP A 103 -25.18 72.93 -131.32
CA TRP A 103 -23.92 73.34 -130.71
C TRP A 103 -24.11 73.96 -129.32
N TRP A 104 -25.16 74.78 -129.12
CA TRP A 104 -25.50 75.33 -127.81
C TRP A 104 -25.89 74.28 -126.79
N ILE A 105 -26.70 73.29 -127.17
CA ILE A 105 -27.08 72.19 -126.28
C ILE A 105 -25.84 71.38 -125.89
N ALA A 106 -24.96 71.08 -126.83
CA ALA A 106 -23.70 70.38 -126.56
C ALA A 106 -22.84 71.16 -125.56
N GLN A 107 -22.66 72.46 -125.77
CA GLN A 107 -21.86 73.32 -124.90
C GLN A 107 -22.48 73.49 -123.49
N TRP A 108 -23.81 73.53 -123.38
CA TRP A 108 -24.50 73.57 -122.09
C TRP A 108 -24.39 72.25 -121.31
N SER A 109 -24.46 71.11 -122.01
CA SER A 109 -24.49 69.78 -121.40
C SER A 109 -23.20 69.37 -120.68
N GLY A 110 -22.04 69.85 -121.13
CA GLY A 110 -20.75 69.47 -120.56
C GLY A 110 -20.64 69.77 -119.06
N PRO A 111 -20.82 71.03 -118.63
CA PRO A 111 -20.80 71.40 -117.21
C PRO A 111 -21.92 70.75 -116.38
N ALA A 112 -23.13 70.60 -116.93
CA ALA A 112 -24.26 69.97 -116.23
C ALA A 112 -23.99 68.49 -115.90
N LEU A 113 -23.37 67.76 -116.83
CA LEU A 113 -23.03 66.35 -116.65
C LEU A 113 -21.94 66.16 -115.59
N LEU A 114 -20.96 67.08 -115.53
CA LEU A 114 -19.89 67.06 -114.53
C LEU A 114 -20.45 67.22 -113.10
N VAL A 115 -21.40 68.14 -112.91
CA VAL A 115 -22.11 68.31 -111.63
C VAL A 115 -22.86 67.04 -111.23
N MET A 116 -23.54 66.37 -112.17
CA MET A 116 -24.25 65.11 -111.90
C MET A 116 -23.30 63.94 -111.57
N ILE A 117 -22.16 63.82 -112.25
CA ILE A 117 -21.15 62.80 -111.92
C ILE A 117 -20.58 63.03 -110.52
N VAL A 118 -20.22 64.27 -110.19
CA VAL A 118 -19.71 64.62 -108.85
C VAL A 118 -20.75 64.32 -107.77
N LEU A 119 -22.03 64.61 -108.03
CA LEU A 119 -23.14 64.27 -107.14
C LEU A 119 -23.24 62.76 -106.90
N LEU A 120 -23.15 61.95 -107.95
CA LEU A 120 -23.23 60.48 -107.84
C LEU A 120 -22.02 59.89 -107.10
N LEU A 121 -20.81 60.40 -107.33
CA LEU A 121 -19.64 59.97 -106.58
C LEU A 121 -19.75 60.32 -105.09
N ALA A 122 -20.23 61.52 -104.76
CA ALA A 122 -20.39 61.96 -103.37
C ALA A 122 -21.43 61.12 -102.60
N MET A 123 -22.52 60.73 -103.27
CA MET A 123 -23.58 59.90 -102.68
C MET A 123 -23.16 58.43 -102.49
N ARG A 124 -22.37 57.88 -103.42
CA ARG A 124 -22.19 56.44 -103.52
C ARG A 124 -21.19 55.85 -102.52
N THR A 125 -20.21 56.61 -102.01
CA THR A 125 -18.99 55.99 -101.44
C THR A 125 -18.66 56.27 -99.97
N SER A 126 -19.31 57.20 -99.26
CA SER A 126 -18.65 57.72 -98.04
C SER A 126 -19.36 57.47 -96.70
N ARG A 127 -20.69 57.56 -96.60
CA ARG A 127 -21.31 57.70 -95.27
C ARG A 127 -22.00 56.46 -94.73
N ARG A 128 -22.61 55.65 -95.60
CA ARG A 128 -23.43 54.51 -95.15
C ARG A 128 -22.59 53.29 -94.76
N GLU A 129 -21.50 53.04 -95.49
CA GLU A 129 -20.60 51.93 -95.20
C GLU A 129 -19.68 52.23 -94.00
N ALA A 130 -19.18 53.46 -93.90
CA ALA A 130 -18.37 53.90 -92.76
C ALA A 130 -19.14 53.80 -91.43
N ASN A 131 -20.41 54.22 -91.41
CA ASN A 131 -21.26 54.10 -90.22
C ASN A 131 -21.51 52.62 -89.85
N ARG A 132 -21.76 51.75 -90.84
CA ARG A 132 -21.93 50.32 -90.58
C ARG A 132 -20.66 49.67 -90.02
N PHE A 133 -19.48 50.03 -90.53
CA PHE A 133 -18.21 49.53 -89.98
C PHE A 133 -17.93 50.07 -88.58
N ALA A 134 -18.28 51.33 -88.32
CA ALA A 134 -18.17 51.92 -86.98
C ALA A 134 -19.09 51.20 -85.98
N ASP A 135 -20.33 50.90 -86.35
CA ASP A 135 -21.27 50.15 -85.49
C ASP A 135 -20.76 48.73 -85.20
N VAL A 136 -20.24 48.03 -86.20
CA VAL A 136 -19.64 46.69 -86.03
C VAL A 136 -18.38 46.76 -85.16
N ALA A 137 -17.51 47.75 -85.36
CA ALA A 137 -16.31 47.93 -84.54
C ALA A 137 -16.65 48.24 -83.08
N LEU A 138 -17.68 49.06 -82.83
CA LEU A 138 -18.17 49.34 -81.48
C LEU A 138 -18.79 48.09 -80.83
N SER A 139 -19.56 47.29 -81.58
CA SER A 139 -20.10 46.02 -81.08
C SER A 139 -19.00 45.03 -80.72
N LEU A 140 -18.00 44.85 -81.59
CA LEU A 140 -16.85 43.97 -81.35
C LEU A 140 -15.99 44.46 -80.17
N SER A 141 -15.78 45.77 -80.04
CA SER A 141 -15.05 46.34 -78.89
C SER A 141 -15.79 46.07 -77.58
N ARG A 142 -17.11 46.23 -77.55
CA ARG A 142 -17.94 45.89 -76.39
C ARG A 142 -17.89 44.41 -76.07
N GLU A 143 -18.07 43.53 -77.06
CA GLU A 143 -17.98 42.07 -76.88
C GLU A 143 -16.58 41.65 -76.38
N SER A 144 -15.52 42.22 -76.95
CA SER A 144 -14.14 41.98 -76.49
C SER A 144 -13.93 42.39 -75.04
N SER A 145 -14.45 43.56 -74.62
CA SER A 145 -14.35 44.01 -73.22
C SER A 145 -15.12 43.10 -72.25
N GLN A 146 -16.26 42.55 -72.68
CA GLN A 146 -17.03 41.58 -71.88
C GLN A 146 -16.31 40.24 -71.77
N LEU A 147 -15.69 39.78 -72.86
CA LEU A 147 -14.86 38.57 -72.85
C LEU A 147 -13.63 38.76 -71.96
N GLU A 148 -12.95 39.89 -72.03
CA GLU A 148 -11.81 40.21 -71.17
C GLU A 148 -12.19 40.19 -69.69
N LYS A 149 -13.30 40.86 -69.32
CA LYS A 149 -13.84 40.82 -67.94
C LYS A 149 -14.13 39.39 -67.47
N ARG A 150 -14.76 38.57 -68.31
CA ARG A 150 -15.04 37.15 -67.99
C ARG A 150 -13.76 36.33 -67.88
N LEU A 151 -12.78 36.53 -68.76
CA LEU A 151 -11.49 35.84 -68.70
C LEU A 151 -10.70 36.21 -67.44
N VAL A 152 -10.70 37.49 -67.04
CA VAL A 152 -10.08 37.93 -65.79
C VAL A 152 -10.79 37.30 -64.58
N SER A 153 -12.13 37.27 -64.57
CA SER A 153 -12.90 36.58 -63.53
C SER A 153 -12.55 35.09 -63.45
N ILE A 154 -12.60 34.39 -64.59
CA ILE A 154 -12.26 32.95 -64.68
C ILE A 154 -10.81 32.70 -64.26
N ASN A 155 -9.87 33.56 -64.64
CA ASN A 155 -8.47 33.41 -64.23
C ASN A 155 -8.30 33.60 -62.72
N THR A 156 -9.02 34.56 -62.15
CA THR A 156 -9.04 34.80 -60.70
C THR A 156 -9.65 33.61 -59.96
N GLU A 157 -10.81 33.12 -60.42
CA GLU A 157 -11.46 31.93 -59.86
C GLU A 157 -10.59 30.67 -59.99
N LEU A 158 -9.92 30.48 -61.14
CA LEU A 158 -9.00 29.36 -61.34
C LEU A 158 -7.77 29.46 -60.43
N SER A 159 -7.25 30.67 -60.21
CA SER A 159 -6.14 30.90 -59.29
C SER A 159 -6.57 30.62 -57.85
N LEU A 160 -7.75 31.10 -57.43
CA LEU A 160 -8.34 30.77 -56.13
C LEU A 160 -8.60 29.26 -55.97
N ALA A 161 -9.10 28.60 -57.02
CA ALA A 161 -9.32 27.16 -57.00
C ALA A 161 -8.00 26.38 -56.86
N ARG A 162 -6.94 26.82 -57.53
CA ARG A 162 -5.59 26.24 -57.38
C ARG A 162 -5.04 26.47 -55.98
N ASP A 163 -5.21 27.66 -55.41
CA ASP A 163 -4.80 27.95 -54.04
C ASP A 163 -5.59 27.11 -53.03
N PHE A 164 -6.90 26.91 -53.25
CA PHE A 164 -7.74 26.04 -52.44
C PHE A 164 -7.33 24.57 -52.51
N ILE A 165 -6.97 24.07 -53.71
CA ILE A 165 -6.44 22.70 -53.87
C ILE A 165 -5.08 22.57 -53.20
N ALA A 166 -4.20 23.56 -53.33
CA ALA A 166 -2.90 23.57 -52.68
C ALA A 166 -3.01 23.61 -51.15
N ALA A 167 -3.98 24.35 -50.62
CA ALA A 167 -4.30 24.38 -49.20
C ALA A 167 -4.82 23.02 -48.71
N GLN A 168 -5.84 22.46 -49.38
CA GLN A 168 -6.36 21.13 -49.03
C GLN A 168 -5.31 20.02 -49.15
N GLY A 169 -4.41 20.10 -50.13
CA GLY A 169 -3.30 19.16 -50.26
C GLY A 169 -2.34 19.22 -49.07
N ARG A 170 -2.04 20.42 -48.57
CA ARG A 170 -1.23 20.61 -47.34
C ARG A 170 -1.95 20.10 -46.09
N ASP A 171 -3.26 20.30 -46.00
CA ASP A 171 -4.05 19.80 -44.87
C ASP A 171 -4.14 18.27 -44.88
N LEU A 172 -4.36 17.65 -46.05
CA LEU A 172 -4.35 16.19 -46.21
C LEU A 172 -2.99 15.58 -45.91
N GLU A 173 -1.90 16.23 -46.32
CA GLU A 173 -0.53 15.79 -45.98
C GLU A 173 -0.29 15.86 -44.47
N THR A 174 -0.75 16.93 -43.81
CA THR A 174 -0.64 17.08 -42.35
C THR A 174 -1.47 16.03 -41.62
N LEU A 175 -2.72 15.81 -42.04
CA LEU A 175 -3.60 14.75 -41.54
C LEU A 175 -2.99 13.37 -41.76
N GLY A 176 -2.41 13.13 -42.94
CA GLY A 176 -1.73 11.89 -43.28
C GLY A 176 -0.55 11.63 -42.35
N ARG A 177 0.28 12.65 -42.10
CA ARG A 177 1.42 12.55 -41.16
C ARG A 177 0.96 12.27 -39.73
N VAL A 178 -0.07 12.96 -39.26
CA VAL A 178 -0.64 12.74 -37.91
C VAL A 178 -1.29 11.35 -37.80
N ALA A 179 -2.00 10.90 -38.83
CA ALA A 179 -2.61 9.58 -38.86
C ALA A 179 -1.55 8.47 -38.84
N VAL A 180 -0.49 8.59 -39.65
CA VAL A 180 0.63 7.64 -39.66
C VAL A 180 1.34 7.63 -38.31
N ASP A 181 1.61 8.79 -37.72
CA ASP A 181 2.24 8.88 -36.39
C ASP A 181 1.36 8.21 -35.31
N ARG A 182 0.06 8.49 -35.31
CA ARG A 182 -0.91 7.84 -34.40
C ARG A 182 -1.01 6.34 -34.61
N ILE A 183 -1.07 5.86 -35.85
CA ILE A 183 -1.14 4.43 -36.18
C ILE A 183 0.15 3.73 -35.75
N SER A 184 1.31 4.33 -36.05
CA SER A 184 2.62 3.81 -35.66
C SER A 184 2.73 3.73 -34.13
N SER A 185 2.41 4.81 -33.42
CA SER A 185 2.37 4.85 -31.95
C SER A 185 1.44 3.80 -31.37
N SER A 186 0.24 3.65 -31.94
CA SER A 186 -0.74 2.65 -31.51
C SER A 186 -0.24 1.23 -31.75
N ALA A 187 0.40 0.97 -32.89
CA ALA A 187 0.99 -0.32 -33.22
C ALA A 187 2.14 -0.68 -32.26
N THR A 188 3.04 0.26 -31.96
CA THR A 188 4.10 0.06 -30.95
C THR A 188 3.51 -0.24 -29.59
N ARG A 189 2.46 0.49 -29.17
CA ARG A 189 1.80 0.25 -27.88
C ARG A 189 1.10 -1.10 -27.83
N LEU A 190 0.48 -1.53 -28.92
CA LEU A 190 -0.13 -2.86 -29.04
C LEU A 190 0.93 -3.96 -28.98
N ASP A 191 2.05 -3.81 -29.68
CA ASP A 191 3.17 -4.76 -29.65
C ASP A 191 3.74 -4.92 -28.23
N GLU A 192 3.94 -3.79 -27.53
CA GLU A 192 4.38 -3.79 -26.13
C GLU A 192 3.36 -4.49 -25.20
N LEU A 193 2.06 -4.21 -25.37
CA LEU A 193 0.98 -4.84 -24.61
C LEU A 193 0.91 -6.35 -24.87
N VAL A 194 1.03 -6.77 -26.13
CA VAL A 194 1.03 -8.18 -26.53
C VAL A 194 2.25 -8.89 -25.97
N GLY A 195 3.44 -8.30 -26.05
CA GLY A 195 4.66 -8.84 -25.46
C GLY A 195 4.54 -9.00 -23.94
N ARG A 196 4.06 -7.96 -23.23
CA ARG A 196 3.80 -8.05 -21.79
C ARG A 196 2.77 -9.12 -21.44
N ASN A 197 1.67 -9.21 -22.19
CA ASN A 197 0.66 -10.23 -21.97
C ASN A 197 1.23 -11.65 -22.18
N GLY A 198 2.03 -11.86 -23.22
CA GLY A 198 2.73 -13.13 -23.47
C GLY A 198 3.57 -13.55 -22.27
N THR A 199 4.42 -12.66 -21.75
CA THR A 199 5.23 -12.96 -20.55
C THR A 199 4.38 -13.26 -19.32
N GLN A 200 3.21 -12.66 -19.19
CA GLN A 200 2.29 -12.90 -18.08
C GLN A 200 1.59 -14.25 -18.22
N VAL A 201 1.20 -14.64 -19.44
CA VAL A 201 0.64 -15.97 -19.75
C VAL A 201 1.67 -17.06 -19.45
N ASP A 202 2.94 -16.87 -19.82
CA ASP A 202 4.01 -17.82 -19.52
C ASP A 202 4.18 -18.02 -18.00
N ARG A 203 4.15 -16.93 -17.22
CA ARG A 203 4.18 -17.01 -15.75
C ARG A 203 2.96 -17.73 -15.19
N ILE A 204 1.77 -17.49 -15.73
CA ILE A 204 0.55 -18.21 -15.31
C ILE A 204 0.69 -19.70 -15.63
N ALA A 205 1.24 -20.06 -16.78
CA ALA A 205 1.49 -21.45 -17.15
C ALA A 205 2.49 -22.12 -16.19
N GLU A 206 3.59 -21.44 -15.85
CA GLU A 206 4.57 -21.93 -14.87
C GLU A 206 3.94 -22.15 -13.49
N VAL A 207 3.23 -21.13 -12.96
CA VAL A 207 2.57 -21.23 -11.65
C VAL A 207 1.50 -22.31 -11.65
N SER A 208 0.72 -22.43 -12.74
CA SER A 208 -0.33 -23.46 -12.85
C SER A 208 0.28 -24.87 -12.92
N SER A 209 1.39 -25.04 -13.64
CA SER A 209 2.14 -26.29 -13.67
C SER A 209 2.68 -26.65 -12.28
N ALA A 210 3.30 -25.70 -11.57
CA ALA A 210 3.78 -25.91 -10.21
C ALA A 210 2.64 -26.20 -9.22
N ALA A 211 1.49 -25.54 -9.38
CA ALA A 211 0.30 -25.79 -8.57
C ALA A 211 -0.25 -27.20 -8.80
N LEU A 212 -0.33 -27.64 -10.07
CA LEU A 212 -0.74 -29.00 -10.42
C LEU A 212 0.21 -30.05 -9.82
N ASP A 213 1.51 -29.83 -9.94
CA ASP A 213 2.54 -30.72 -9.42
C ASP A 213 2.48 -30.82 -7.88
N ASN A 214 2.21 -29.70 -7.21
CA ASN A 214 1.98 -29.68 -5.76
C ASN A 214 0.68 -30.38 -5.36
N MET A 215 -0.42 -30.19 -6.10
CA MET A 215 -1.67 -30.90 -5.84
C MET A 215 -1.53 -32.40 -6.04
N GLU A 216 -0.75 -32.83 -7.05
CA GLU A 216 -0.43 -34.24 -7.29
C GLU A 216 0.38 -34.83 -6.12
N LYS A 217 1.37 -34.09 -5.60
CA LYS A 217 2.13 -34.49 -4.39
C LYS A 217 1.23 -34.58 -3.16
N LEU A 218 0.38 -33.58 -2.91
CA LEU A 218 -0.56 -33.59 -1.79
C LEU A 218 -1.56 -34.75 -1.93
N ARG A 219 -2.05 -35.03 -3.14
CA ARG A 219 -2.91 -36.19 -3.44
C ARG A 219 -2.18 -37.51 -3.18
N GLY A 220 -0.91 -37.61 -3.54
CA GLY A 220 -0.07 -38.78 -3.27
C GLY A 220 0.23 -38.98 -1.78
N GLN A 221 0.31 -37.90 -1.00
CA GLN A 221 0.57 -37.94 0.44
C GLN A 221 -0.69 -38.14 1.30
N LEU A 222 -1.87 -37.79 0.79
CA LEU A 222 -3.16 -37.97 1.46
C LEU A 222 -3.37 -39.40 2.03
N PRO A 223 -3.08 -40.48 1.27
CA PRO A 223 -3.16 -41.85 1.77
C PRO A 223 -2.19 -42.13 2.93
N VAL A 224 -0.97 -41.58 2.87
CA VAL A 224 0.04 -41.75 3.93
C VAL A 224 -0.40 -41.03 5.20
N ILE A 225 -0.95 -39.82 5.09
CA ILE A 225 -1.50 -39.09 6.23
C ILE A 225 -2.68 -39.84 6.83
N ALA A 226 -3.57 -40.40 6.01
CA ALA A 226 -4.70 -41.21 6.48
C ALA A 226 -4.22 -42.47 7.23
N ASN A 227 -3.21 -43.17 6.70
CA ASN A 227 -2.60 -44.32 7.39
C ASN A 227 -1.89 -43.88 8.68
N ALA A 228 -1.10 -42.81 8.66
CA ALA A 228 -0.44 -42.29 9.85
C ALA A 228 -1.45 -41.89 10.94
N ALA A 229 -2.57 -41.25 10.58
CA ALA A 229 -3.64 -40.92 11.51
C ALA A 229 -4.30 -42.18 12.10
N LYS A 230 -4.51 -43.21 11.28
CA LYS A 230 -5.00 -44.52 11.74
C LYS A 230 -4.02 -45.20 12.69
N ASP A 231 -2.72 -45.19 12.38
CA ASP A 231 -1.68 -45.78 13.21
C ASP A 231 -1.53 -45.05 14.54
N VAL A 232 -1.60 -43.72 14.54
CA VAL A 232 -1.65 -42.90 15.76
C VAL A 232 -2.90 -43.24 16.58
N THR A 233 -4.06 -43.38 15.95
CA THR A 233 -5.30 -43.77 16.66
C THR A 233 -5.19 -45.15 17.29
N ASN A 234 -4.62 -46.13 16.56
CA ASN A 234 -4.37 -47.48 17.08
C ASN A 234 -3.36 -47.44 18.24
N ASN A 235 -2.30 -46.65 18.13
CA ASN A 235 -1.31 -46.48 19.19
C ASN A 235 -1.89 -45.80 20.43
N ILE A 236 -2.71 -44.77 20.26
CA ILE A 236 -3.45 -44.14 21.36
C ILE A 236 -4.38 -45.16 22.02
N GLY A 237 -5.10 -45.96 21.23
CA GLY A 237 -5.95 -47.03 21.75
C GLY A 237 -5.16 -48.08 22.56
N ASN A 238 -4.00 -48.51 22.06
CA ASN A 238 -3.10 -49.41 22.79
C ASN A 238 -2.56 -48.78 24.07
N ALA A 239 -2.02 -47.57 24.00
CA ALA A 239 -1.51 -46.85 25.17
C ALA A 239 -2.59 -46.62 26.21
N GLY A 240 -3.82 -46.31 25.79
CA GLY A 240 -4.98 -46.19 26.67
C GLY A 240 -5.33 -47.49 27.39
N ARG A 241 -5.32 -48.63 26.68
CA ARG A 241 -5.53 -49.95 27.30
C ARG A 241 -4.42 -50.29 28.29
N THR A 242 -3.15 -50.03 27.95
CA THR A 242 -2.02 -50.26 28.87
C THR A 242 -2.12 -49.35 30.10
N ALA A 243 -2.41 -48.07 29.92
CA ALA A 243 -2.62 -47.14 31.03
C ALA A 243 -3.76 -47.59 31.94
N HIS A 244 -4.85 -48.13 31.38
CA HIS A 244 -5.95 -48.69 32.14
C HIS A 244 -5.51 -49.89 33.00
N LEU A 245 -4.77 -50.84 32.43
CA LEU A 245 -4.22 -51.97 33.17
C LEU A 245 -3.27 -51.53 34.29
N GLN A 246 -2.42 -50.54 34.01
CA GLN A 246 -1.52 -49.96 35.01
C GLN A 246 -2.29 -49.24 36.13
N LEU A 247 -3.40 -48.56 35.81
CA LEU A 247 -4.28 -47.97 36.82
C LEU A 247 -4.96 -49.03 37.69
N GLU A 248 -5.44 -50.14 37.11
CA GLU A 248 -5.99 -51.27 37.87
C GLU A 248 -4.93 -51.88 38.81
N GLU A 249 -3.70 -52.05 38.32
CA GLU A 249 -2.58 -52.53 39.13
C GLU A 249 -2.24 -51.56 40.27
N LEU A 250 -2.25 -50.25 40.02
CA LEU A 250 -2.08 -49.23 41.05
C LEU A 250 -3.20 -49.26 42.08
N VAL A 251 -4.47 -49.41 41.66
CA VAL A 251 -5.62 -49.54 42.58
C VAL A 251 -5.46 -50.76 43.48
N SER A 252 -5.08 -51.91 42.90
CA SER A 252 -4.76 -53.12 43.67
C SER A 252 -3.56 -52.90 44.62
N GLY A 253 -2.53 -52.19 44.15
CA GLY A 253 -1.39 -51.74 44.96
C GLY A 253 -1.82 -50.89 46.16
N PHE A 254 -2.70 -49.92 45.95
CA PHE A 254 -3.25 -49.07 47.02
C PHE A 254 -4.11 -49.85 48.02
N GLN A 255 -4.92 -50.81 47.55
CA GLN A 255 -5.68 -51.69 48.45
C GLN A 255 -4.75 -52.53 49.34
N ARG A 256 -3.70 -53.13 48.76
CA ARG A 256 -2.68 -53.86 49.53
C ARG A 256 -1.94 -52.94 50.51
N LEU A 257 -1.58 -51.73 50.08
CA LEU A 257 -0.93 -50.74 50.94
C LEU A 257 -1.84 -50.35 52.11
N ASN A 258 -3.13 -50.18 51.88
CA ASN A 258 -4.11 -49.90 52.92
C ASN A 258 -4.25 -51.06 53.91
N GLU A 259 -4.28 -52.31 53.41
CA GLU A 259 -4.31 -53.51 54.26
C GLU A 259 -3.05 -53.64 55.12
N PHE A 260 -1.86 -53.41 54.52
CA PHE A 260 -0.60 -53.32 55.26
C PHE A 260 -0.60 -52.16 56.26
N GLY A 261 -1.20 -51.01 55.93
CA GLY A 261 -1.38 -49.89 56.83
C GLY A 261 -2.18 -50.28 58.08
N LEU A 262 -3.33 -50.93 57.90
CA LEU A 262 -4.16 -51.44 58.99
C LEU A 262 -3.45 -52.54 59.81
N ALA A 263 -2.65 -53.38 59.15
CA ALA A 263 -1.84 -54.39 59.84
C ALA A 263 -0.71 -53.76 60.68
N SER A 264 -0.05 -52.73 60.14
CA SER A 264 1.00 -51.98 60.81
C SER A 264 0.44 -51.20 62.00
N GLU A 265 -0.73 -50.56 61.86
CA GLU A 265 -1.42 -49.90 62.96
C GLU A 265 -1.75 -50.87 64.11
N ARG A 266 -2.26 -52.07 63.76
CA ARG A 266 -2.48 -53.15 64.74
C ARG A 266 -1.18 -53.61 65.41
N GLN A 267 -0.10 -53.79 64.65
CA GLN A 267 1.21 -54.15 65.21
C GLN A 267 1.76 -53.07 66.14
N VAL A 268 1.71 -51.80 65.74
CA VAL A 268 2.14 -50.66 66.57
C VAL A 268 1.32 -50.59 67.85
N SER A 269 0.00 -50.78 67.77
CA SER A 269 -0.87 -50.85 68.96
C SER A 269 -0.46 -52.00 69.89
N SER A 270 -0.19 -53.19 69.35
CA SER A 270 0.27 -54.34 70.14
C SER A 270 1.64 -54.11 70.78
N VAL A 271 2.58 -53.49 70.04
CA VAL A 271 3.89 -53.11 70.60
C VAL A 271 3.71 -52.10 71.73
N ARG A 272 2.88 -51.07 71.54
CA ARG A 272 2.57 -50.08 72.58
C ARG A 272 2.01 -50.74 73.84
N GLU A 273 1.07 -51.67 73.69
CA GLU A 273 0.47 -52.40 74.81
C GLU A 273 1.49 -53.28 75.55
N ARG A 274 2.37 -53.98 74.81
CA ARG A 274 3.45 -54.77 75.41
C ARG A 274 4.49 -53.90 76.12
N VAL A 275 4.81 -52.73 75.57
CA VAL A 275 5.71 -51.74 76.21
C VAL A 275 5.08 -51.22 77.50
N GLU A 276 3.81 -50.82 77.48
CA GLU A 276 3.08 -50.37 78.66
C GLU A 276 3.05 -51.45 79.75
N SER A 277 2.73 -52.69 79.37
CA SER A 277 2.75 -53.85 80.26
C SER A 277 4.14 -54.11 80.86
N SER A 278 5.20 -53.98 80.05
CA SER A 278 6.58 -54.16 80.52
C SER A 278 7.01 -53.05 81.48
N ILE A 279 6.63 -51.79 81.20
CA ILE A 279 6.89 -50.66 82.09
C ILE A 279 6.16 -50.85 83.42
N ALA A 280 4.89 -51.26 83.39
CA ALA A 280 4.12 -51.54 84.60
C ALA A 280 4.74 -52.68 85.42
N ALA A 281 5.15 -53.78 84.77
CA ALA A 281 5.83 -54.88 85.43
C ALA A 281 7.18 -54.48 86.02
N PHE A 282 7.95 -53.64 85.32
CA PHE A 282 9.23 -53.11 85.80
C PHE A 282 9.05 -52.16 86.99
N SER A 283 8.03 -51.30 86.96
CA SER A 283 7.67 -50.43 88.10
C SER A 283 7.35 -51.28 89.33
N LYS A 284 6.49 -52.29 89.16
CA LYS A 284 6.13 -53.21 90.25
C LYS A 284 7.34 -53.99 90.78
N ALA A 285 8.19 -54.51 89.90
CA ALA A 285 9.40 -55.21 90.31
C ALA A 285 10.37 -54.28 91.07
N SER A 286 10.44 -52.99 90.69
CA SER A 286 11.23 -51.98 91.39
C SER A 286 10.66 -51.67 92.78
N GLU A 287 9.34 -51.56 92.91
CA GLU A 287 8.65 -51.42 94.20
C GLU A 287 8.87 -52.65 95.11
N ASP A 288 8.74 -53.85 94.57
CA ASP A 288 8.97 -55.11 95.29
C ASP A 288 10.44 -55.23 95.76
N LEU A 289 11.40 -54.86 94.91
CA LEU A 289 12.82 -54.81 95.28
C LEU A 289 13.09 -53.77 96.38
N ALA A 290 12.46 -52.60 96.31
CA ALA A 290 12.58 -51.58 97.35
C ALA A 290 12.02 -52.09 98.69
N ALA A 291 10.86 -52.75 98.68
CA ALA A 291 10.26 -53.35 99.87
C ALA A 291 11.13 -54.47 100.47
N LEU A 292 11.67 -55.36 99.63
CA LEU A 292 12.57 -56.42 100.05
C LEU A 292 13.88 -55.88 100.63
N ALA A 293 14.46 -54.85 100.00
CA ALA A 293 15.66 -54.19 100.50
C ALA A 293 15.40 -53.57 101.88
N GLU A 294 14.27 -52.86 102.05
CA GLU A 294 13.86 -52.28 103.33
C GLU A 294 13.67 -53.34 104.42
N GLU A 295 13.06 -54.49 104.09
CA GLU A 295 12.93 -55.62 105.01
C GLU A 295 14.30 -56.20 105.40
N ARG A 296 15.18 -56.43 104.43
CA ARG A 296 16.54 -56.95 104.68
C ARG A 296 17.39 -55.98 105.49
N PHE A 297 17.30 -54.68 105.25
CA PHE A 297 17.99 -53.68 106.07
C PHE A 297 17.46 -53.64 107.50
N ARG A 298 16.13 -53.77 107.70
CA ARG A 298 15.56 -53.91 109.05
C ARG A 298 16.01 -55.17 109.77
N GLU A 299 16.07 -56.29 109.08
CA GLU A 299 16.52 -57.55 109.69
C GLU A 299 18.03 -57.54 109.98
N LEU A 300 18.84 -56.98 109.07
CA LEU A 300 20.27 -56.77 109.31
C LEU A 300 20.49 -55.83 110.51
N ALA A 301 19.71 -54.75 110.63
CA ALA A 301 19.76 -53.85 111.77
C ALA A 301 19.42 -54.58 113.08
N ARG A 302 18.36 -55.42 113.09
CA ARG A 302 17.99 -56.25 114.24
C ARG A 302 19.12 -57.22 114.63
N SER A 303 19.62 -58.00 113.68
CA SER A 303 20.71 -58.96 113.92
C SER A 303 21.99 -58.27 114.41
N SER A 304 22.33 -57.11 113.85
CA SER A 304 23.48 -56.32 114.32
C SER A 304 23.31 -55.83 115.76
N ALA A 305 22.09 -55.43 116.15
CA ALA A 305 21.79 -55.01 117.51
C ALA A 305 21.84 -56.19 118.50
N GLU A 306 21.33 -57.35 118.11
CA GLU A 306 21.44 -58.59 118.89
C GLU A 306 22.89 -59.03 119.08
N GLN A 307 23.69 -59.01 118.01
CA GLN A 307 25.10 -59.38 118.05
C GLN A 307 25.94 -58.39 118.87
N ALA A 308 25.63 -57.08 118.80
CA ALA A 308 26.20 -56.08 119.68
C ALA A 308 25.84 -56.35 121.15
N GLY A 309 24.59 -56.74 121.44
CA GLY A 309 24.14 -57.14 122.77
C GLY A 309 24.89 -58.37 123.31
N LEU A 310 24.97 -59.45 122.53
CA LEU A 310 25.74 -60.66 122.88
C LEU A 310 27.22 -60.35 123.11
N MET A 311 27.82 -59.47 122.28
CA MET A 311 29.20 -59.05 122.45
C MET A 311 29.39 -58.28 123.77
N GLN A 312 28.49 -57.34 124.09
CA GLN A 312 28.50 -56.62 125.36
C GLN A 312 28.31 -57.54 126.57
N GLU A 313 27.42 -58.53 126.50
CA GLU A 313 27.23 -59.53 127.56
C GLU A 313 28.49 -60.41 127.73
N SER A 314 29.08 -60.87 126.64
CA SER A 314 30.31 -61.67 126.67
C SER A 314 31.50 -60.88 127.22
N GLU A 315 31.59 -59.59 126.89
CA GLU A 315 32.60 -58.67 127.40
C GLU A 315 32.42 -58.47 128.91
N GLN A 316 31.18 -58.22 129.37
CA GLN A 316 30.86 -58.13 130.79
C GLN A 316 31.17 -59.43 131.54
N ALA A 317 30.81 -60.59 130.99
CA ALA A 317 31.10 -61.89 131.58
C ALA A 317 32.61 -62.18 131.65
N ALA A 318 33.37 -61.83 130.60
CA ALA A 318 34.82 -61.96 130.58
C ALA A 318 35.49 -61.03 131.61
N LEU A 319 35.03 -59.80 131.74
CA LEU A 319 35.48 -58.84 132.77
C LEU A 319 35.17 -59.36 134.18
N ALA A 320 33.97 -59.89 134.42
CA ALA A 320 33.59 -60.49 135.69
C ALA A 320 34.47 -61.71 136.05
N ALA A 321 34.69 -62.61 135.09
CA ALA A 321 35.57 -63.77 135.28
C ALA A 321 37.04 -63.36 135.49
N TRP A 322 37.50 -62.28 134.85
CA TRP A 322 38.83 -61.70 135.10
C TRP A 322 38.93 -61.13 136.52
N HIS A 323 37.92 -60.36 136.96
CA HIS A 323 37.85 -59.86 138.34
C HIS A 323 37.88 -61.01 139.36
N GLN A 324 37.03 -62.03 139.18
CA GLN A 324 37.00 -63.20 140.07
C GLN A 324 38.34 -63.95 140.11
N ARG A 325 39.00 -64.16 138.96
CA ARG A 325 40.34 -64.76 138.92
C ARG A 325 41.38 -63.88 139.58
N SER A 326 41.31 -62.56 139.40
CA SER A 326 42.22 -61.62 140.06
C SER A 326 42.08 -61.67 141.58
N GLU A 327 40.84 -61.73 142.09
CA GLU A 327 40.57 -61.90 143.53
C GLU A 327 41.04 -63.25 144.06
N ALA A 328 40.81 -64.33 143.31
CA ALA A 328 41.32 -65.66 143.64
C ALA A 328 42.85 -65.69 143.67
N HIS A 329 43.51 -65.04 142.71
CA HIS A 329 44.97 -64.89 142.70
C HIS A 329 45.49 -64.09 143.90
N VAL A 330 44.85 -62.95 144.23
CA VAL A 330 45.21 -62.16 145.42
C VAL A 330 45.04 -62.99 146.70
N THR A 331 43.97 -63.79 146.79
CA THR A 331 43.71 -64.67 147.93
C THR A 331 44.76 -65.78 148.03
N ALA A 332 45.06 -66.47 146.93
CA ALA A 332 46.11 -67.48 146.87
C ALA A 332 47.50 -66.91 147.22
N LEU A 333 47.79 -65.67 146.80
CA LEU A 333 49.05 -64.98 147.12
C LEU A 333 49.13 -64.63 148.61
N ARG A 334 48.03 -64.17 149.22
CA ARG A 334 47.94 -63.98 150.68
C ARG A 334 48.13 -65.30 151.43
N GLU A 335 47.51 -66.39 150.96
CA GLU A 335 47.63 -67.71 151.59
C GLU A 335 49.04 -68.28 151.45
N ALA A 336 49.69 -68.12 150.29
CA ALA A 336 51.08 -68.49 150.06
C ALA A 336 52.04 -67.69 150.96
N LEU A 337 51.82 -66.38 151.11
CA LEU A 337 52.59 -65.54 152.04
C LEU A 337 52.36 -65.95 153.51
N ALA A 338 51.13 -66.30 153.90
CA ALA A 338 50.83 -66.80 155.23
C ALA A 338 51.51 -68.15 155.51
N ARG A 339 51.53 -69.07 154.54
CA ARG A 339 52.28 -70.33 154.62
C ARG A 339 53.78 -70.08 154.74
N LEU A 340 54.32 -69.16 153.94
CA LEU A 340 55.74 -68.79 154.01
C LEU A 340 56.11 -68.20 155.37
N ALA A 341 55.23 -67.38 155.97
CA ALA A 341 55.41 -66.84 157.31
C ALA A 341 55.37 -67.96 158.37
N ALA A 342 54.40 -68.89 158.27
CA ALA A 342 54.29 -70.04 159.18
C ALA A 342 55.50 -70.99 159.07
N ASP A 343 55.98 -71.28 157.86
CA ASP A 343 57.19 -72.09 157.62
C ASP A 343 58.44 -71.40 158.16
N HIS A 344 58.55 -70.07 158.00
CA HIS A 344 59.65 -69.29 158.56
C HIS A 344 59.64 -69.32 160.10
N GLU A 345 58.46 -69.20 160.72
CA GLU A 345 58.30 -69.27 162.17
C GLU A 345 58.59 -70.68 162.72
N ALA A 346 58.19 -71.74 162.01
CA ALA A 346 58.53 -73.11 162.32
C ALA A 346 60.05 -73.38 162.22
N LEU A 347 60.74 -72.82 161.21
CA LEU A 347 62.19 -72.91 161.07
C LEU A 347 62.94 -72.16 162.20
N LEU A 348 62.43 -71.01 162.65
CA LEU A 348 62.96 -70.29 163.82
C LEU A 348 62.74 -71.07 165.13
N ALA A 349 61.58 -71.70 165.30
CA ALA A 349 61.32 -72.58 166.44
C ALA A 349 62.24 -73.83 166.43
N GLN A 350 62.53 -74.39 165.26
CA GLN A 350 63.42 -75.54 165.11
C GLN A 350 64.88 -75.19 165.40
N SER A 351 65.37 -74.01 164.98
CA SER A 351 66.74 -73.57 165.26
C SER A 351 66.96 -73.20 166.73
N SER A 352 65.99 -72.53 167.37
CA SER A 352 66.04 -72.27 168.82
C SER A 352 65.99 -73.56 169.65
N GLY A 353 65.19 -74.55 169.24
CA GLY A 353 65.16 -75.87 169.87
C GLY A 353 66.42 -76.71 169.67
N GLN A 354 67.22 -76.45 168.62
CA GLN A 354 68.55 -77.06 168.43
C GLN A 354 69.64 -76.34 169.24
N LEU A 355 69.54 -75.03 169.45
CA LEU A 355 70.49 -74.28 170.28
C LEU A 355 70.33 -74.55 171.78
N GLY A 356 69.10 -74.69 172.29
CA GLY A 356 68.88 -75.03 173.70
C GLY A 356 69.37 -76.44 174.09
N ARG A 357 69.45 -77.37 173.13
CA ARG A 357 69.97 -78.73 173.37
C ARG A 357 71.50 -78.83 173.42
N PHE A 358 72.22 -77.76 173.07
CA PHE A 358 73.68 -77.67 173.18
C PHE A 358 74.18 -77.02 174.48
N GLU A 359 73.28 -76.55 175.36
CA GLU A 359 73.65 -75.81 176.58
C GLU A 359 73.48 -76.59 177.91
N GLU A 360 73.00 -77.85 177.90
CA GLU A 360 72.72 -78.61 179.14
C GLU A 360 73.25 -80.07 179.22
N ALA A 361 74.27 -80.47 178.45
CA ALA A 361 75.04 -81.70 178.74
C ALA A 361 76.49 -81.66 178.25
#